data_AF-A0A401X8Q0-F1
#
_entry.id   AF-A0A401X8Q0-F1
#
_cell.length_a   1.000
_cell.length_b   1.000
_cell.length_c   1.000
_cell.angle_alpha   90.00
_cell.angle_beta   90.00
_cell.angle_gamma   90.00
#
_symmetry.space_group_name_H-M   'P 1'
#
loop_
_entity.id
_entity.type
_entity.pdbx_description
1 polymer ?
#
loop_
_entity_poly.entity_id
_entity_poly.type
_entity_poly.pdbx_seq_one_letter_code
_entity_poly.pdbx_strand_id
1 'polypeptide(L)'
;MSQNTSCPADKHFTPDQIAVLQSELKEMGRSLSTLYGLLSEQSSFDIKVRQEVVPLAYNVASSHFDRIGKILGIETETASERNRRSESLRNANMRIRELEDLIGKGVQPGSLQSALKIGEKTIADWWHDSGFSFVRATTFKPYECAVQLSCAIREPSRYSETPVTDKKNAKDAQEVLRDKGFVLLEEEEGRGDFVLVDCDQTKAALLRLIKERFPSAFVKSFENRTMRYFGGGDTDCFSIKSVELSIRDYKEIFLPSN
;
A
#
# COMPACT_ATOMS: atom_id res chain seq x y z
N MET A 1 -20.56 -35.18 -36.15
CA MET A 1 -19.22 -34.63 -35.86
C MET A 1 -19.00 -34.77 -34.36
N SER A 2 -18.46 -35.91 -33.93
CA SER A 2 -18.24 -36.20 -32.51
C SER A 2 -16.88 -35.65 -32.08
N GLN A 3 -16.89 -34.84 -31.02
CA GLN A 3 -15.70 -34.29 -30.39
C GLN A 3 -14.91 -35.44 -29.74
N ASN A 4 -13.65 -35.60 -30.13
CA ASN A 4 -12.70 -36.49 -29.48
C ASN A 4 -12.16 -35.79 -28.24
N THR A 5 -12.71 -36.10 -27.07
CA THR A 5 -12.03 -35.92 -25.78
C THR A 5 -10.96 -36.99 -25.65
N SER A 6 -9.75 -36.69 -26.11
CA SER A 6 -8.56 -37.52 -25.84
C SER A 6 -8.18 -37.36 -24.36
N CYS A 7 -8.21 -38.47 -23.63
CA CYS A 7 -7.65 -38.61 -22.29
C CYS A 7 -6.12 -38.33 -22.36
N PRO A 8 -5.49 -37.64 -21.37
CA PRO A 8 -4.07 -37.27 -21.42
C PRO A 8 -3.07 -38.44 -21.32
N ALA A 9 -3.52 -39.69 -21.52
CA ALA A 9 -2.75 -40.89 -21.25
C ALA A 9 -1.73 -41.26 -22.36
N ASP A 10 -1.77 -40.61 -23.53
CA ASP A 10 -0.91 -40.96 -24.68
C ASP A 10 0.34 -40.05 -24.81
N LYS A 11 0.88 -39.53 -23.70
CA LYS A 11 2.23 -38.95 -23.69
C LYS A 11 3.24 -40.06 -23.36
N HIS A 12 4.06 -40.44 -24.34
CA HIS A 12 5.26 -41.24 -24.09
C HIS A 12 6.24 -40.41 -23.24
N PHE A 13 6.22 -40.62 -21.93
CA PHE A 13 7.19 -40.03 -21.01
C PHE A 13 8.58 -40.62 -21.28
N THR A 14 9.61 -39.78 -21.29
CA THR A 14 10.99 -40.27 -21.37
C THR A 14 11.34 -41.05 -20.09
N PRO A 15 12.30 -41.99 -20.14
CA PRO A 15 12.76 -42.70 -18.93
C PRO A 15 13.15 -41.75 -17.80
N ASP A 16 13.76 -40.61 -18.14
CA ASP A 16 14.12 -39.57 -17.18
C ASP A 16 12.90 -38.88 -16.57
N GLN A 17 11.87 -38.58 -17.36
CA GLN A 17 10.62 -37.99 -16.86
C GLN A 17 9.89 -38.94 -15.91
N ILE A 18 9.91 -40.25 -16.19
CA ILE A 18 9.34 -41.27 -15.31
C ILE A 18 10.10 -41.33 -13.99
N ALA A 19 11.43 -41.31 -14.02
CA ALA A 19 12.26 -41.31 -12.80
C ALA A 19 12.01 -40.07 -11.94
N VAL A 20 11.91 -38.89 -12.56
CA VAL A 20 11.60 -37.63 -11.86
C VAL A 20 10.19 -37.65 -11.27
N LEU A 21 9.18 -38.13 -12.01
CA LEU A 21 7.80 -38.27 -11.52
C LEU A 21 7.73 -39.19 -10.30
N GLN A 22 8.39 -40.35 -10.36
CA GLN A 22 8.43 -41.30 -9.24
C GLN A 22 9.12 -40.70 -8.01
N SER A 23 10.21 -39.95 -8.20
CA SER A 23 10.89 -39.24 -7.12
C SER A 23 10.00 -38.17 -6.48
N GLU A 24 9.37 -37.32 -7.29
CA GLU A 24 8.49 -36.25 -6.80
C GLU A 24 7.24 -36.80 -6.09
N LEU A 25 6.64 -37.88 -6.60
CA LEU A 25 5.54 -38.58 -5.93
C LEU A 25 5.96 -39.18 -4.58
N LYS A 26 7.17 -39.72 -4.49
CA LYS A 26 7.71 -40.29 -3.25
C LYS A 26 7.94 -39.21 -2.18
N GLU A 27 8.49 -38.06 -2.57
CA GLU A 27 8.69 -36.93 -1.65
C GLU A 27 7.37 -36.27 -1.24
N MET A 28 6.40 -36.19 -2.15
CA MET A 28 5.05 -35.75 -1.81
C MET A 28 4.38 -36.70 -0.80
N GLY A 29 4.48 -38.02 -1.02
CA GLY A 29 3.95 -39.02 -0.09
C GLY A 29 4.60 -38.93 1.29
N ARG A 30 5.90 -38.66 1.36
CA ARG A 30 6.61 -38.42 2.63
C ARG A 30 6.08 -37.17 3.33
N SER A 31 5.92 -36.07 2.60
CA SER A 31 5.42 -34.79 3.13
C SER A 31 3.99 -34.91 3.68
N LEU A 32 3.11 -35.61 2.95
CA LEU A 32 1.74 -35.91 3.40
C LEU A 32 1.73 -36.86 4.61
N SER A 33 2.63 -37.85 4.65
CA SER A 33 2.77 -38.75 5.81
C SER A 33 3.23 -37.97 7.06
N THR A 34 4.15 -37.02 6.89
CA THR A 34 4.58 -36.12 7.96
C THR A 34 3.43 -35.24 8.46
N LEU A 35 2.63 -34.66 7.55
CA LEU A 35 1.44 -33.89 7.91
C LEU A 35 0.42 -34.74 8.68
N TYR A 36 0.14 -35.95 8.20
CA TYR A 36 -0.75 -36.88 8.87
C TYR A 36 -0.24 -37.24 10.27
N GLY A 37 1.06 -37.53 10.41
CA GLY A 37 1.68 -37.80 11.71
C GLY A 37 1.58 -36.61 12.67
N LEU A 38 1.81 -35.39 12.19
CA LEU A 38 1.71 -34.16 12.99
C LEU A 38 0.28 -33.89 13.48
N LEU A 39 -0.73 -34.23 12.66
CA LEU A 39 -2.15 -34.04 12.95
C LEU A 39 -2.80 -35.20 13.70
N SER A 40 -2.11 -36.35 13.82
CA SER A 40 -2.63 -37.51 14.54
C SER A 40 -2.75 -37.26 16.05
N GLU A 41 -3.77 -37.84 16.68
CA GLU A 41 -4.01 -37.71 18.13
C GLU A 41 -2.87 -38.29 18.99
N GLN A 42 -2.04 -39.16 18.41
CA GLN A 42 -0.87 -39.79 19.04
C GLN A 42 0.43 -38.99 18.83
N SER A 43 0.34 -37.79 18.24
CA SER A 43 1.48 -36.92 17.98
C SER A 43 2.14 -36.43 19.26
N SER A 44 3.42 -36.77 19.45
CA SER A 44 4.25 -36.39 20.60
C SER A 44 4.79 -34.95 20.52
N PHE A 45 4.44 -34.19 19.47
CA PHE A 45 4.94 -32.85 19.24
C PHE A 45 4.17 -31.79 20.06
N ASP A 46 4.87 -30.76 20.55
CA ASP A 46 4.25 -29.61 21.19
C ASP A 46 3.24 -28.92 20.25
N ILE A 47 2.14 -28.43 20.80
CA ILE A 47 1.10 -27.67 20.08
C ILE A 47 1.69 -26.47 19.33
N LYS A 48 2.65 -25.74 19.92
CA LYS A 48 3.28 -24.58 19.28
C LYS A 48 4.14 -24.99 18.07
N VAL A 49 4.87 -26.09 18.20
CA VAL A 49 5.67 -26.64 17.09
C VAL A 49 4.76 -27.13 15.96
N ARG A 50 3.61 -27.74 16.30
CA ARG A 50 2.62 -28.14 15.29
C ARG A 50 2.06 -26.96 14.51
N GLN A 51 1.77 -25.84 15.18
CA GLN A 51 1.25 -24.63 14.51
C GLN A 51 2.22 -24.02 13.49
N GLU A 52 3.53 -24.14 13.71
CA GLU A 52 4.55 -23.61 12.78
C GLU A 52 4.91 -24.61 11.69
N VAL A 53 4.97 -25.91 12.02
CA VAL A 53 5.45 -26.95 11.10
C VAL A 53 4.35 -27.43 10.14
N VAL A 54 3.07 -27.41 10.54
CA VAL A 54 1.95 -27.82 9.68
C VAL A 54 1.84 -26.95 8.41
N PRO A 55 1.85 -25.61 8.48
CA PRO A 55 1.84 -24.76 7.27
C PRO A 55 3.05 -25.00 6.37
N LEU A 56 4.23 -25.21 6.96
CA LEU A 56 5.46 -25.47 6.20
C LEU A 56 5.37 -26.80 5.44
N ALA A 57 4.95 -27.87 6.11
CA ALA A 57 4.81 -29.19 5.50
C ALA A 57 3.70 -29.22 4.42
N TYR A 58 2.62 -28.45 4.60
CA TYR A 58 1.59 -28.25 3.57
C TYR A 58 2.16 -27.57 2.32
N ASN A 59 2.93 -26.49 2.48
CA ASN A 59 3.53 -25.79 1.36
C ASN A 59 4.54 -26.65 0.60
N VAL A 60 5.31 -27.49 1.30
CA VAL A 60 6.22 -28.46 0.66
C VAL A 60 5.43 -29.47 -0.16
N ALA A 61 4.36 -30.06 0.39
CA ALA A 61 3.49 -30.99 -0.34
C ALA A 61 2.85 -30.34 -1.58
N SER A 62 2.32 -29.12 -1.46
CA SER A 62 1.75 -28.36 -2.58
C SER A 62 2.77 -28.06 -3.67
N SER A 63 4.03 -27.79 -3.29
CA SER A 63 5.10 -27.54 -4.27
C SER A 63 5.45 -28.77 -5.11
N HIS A 64 5.39 -29.98 -4.53
CA HIS A 64 5.55 -31.24 -5.26
C HIS A 64 4.35 -31.51 -6.18
N PHE A 65 3.14 -31.18 -5.72
CA PHE A 65 1.92 -31.29 -6.52
C PHE A 65 1.97 -30.44 -7.80
N ASP A 66 2.45 -29.19 -7.69
CA ASP A 66 2.65 -28.29 -8.84
C ASP A 66 3.74 -28.78 -9.81
N ARG A 67 4.79 -29.43 -9.29
CA ARG A 67 5.87 -30.01 -10.13
C ARG A 67 5.38 -31.23 -10.90
N ILE A 68 4.62 -32.11 -10.26
CA ILE A 68 3.98 -33.26 -10.90
C ILE A 68 2.98 -32.78 -11.95
N GLY A 69 2.15 -31.78 -11.64
CA GLY A 69 1.23 -31.15 -12.59
C GLY A 69 1.93 -30.63 -13.85
N LYS A 70 3.07 -29.94 -13.70
CA LYS A 70 3.90 -29.49 -14.84
C LYS A 70 4.44 -30.63 -15.70
N ILE A 71 4.92 -31.70 -15.09
CA ILE A 71 5.48 -32.84 -15.85
C ILE A 71 4.36 -33.61 -16.58
N LEU A 72 3.19 -33.74 -15.96
CA LEU A 72 2.02 -34.38 -16.57
C LEU A 72 1.28 -33.46 -17.55
N GLY A 73 1.56 -32.16 -17.54
CA GLY A 73 0.83 -31.15 -18.32
C GLY A 73 -0.61 -30.95 -17.83
N ILE A 74 -0.86 -31.22 -16.55
CA ILE A 74 -2.11 -30.96 -15.87
C ILE A 74 -1.97 -29.58 -15.21
N GLU A 75 -2.73 -28.60 -15.68
CA GLU A 75 -2.82 -27.29 -15.02
C GLU A 75 -3.54 -27.48 -13.68
N THR A 76 -2.78 -27.52 -12.59
CA THR A 76 -3.33 -27.53 -11.23
C THR A 76 -3.85 -26.13 -10.88
N GLU A 77 -5.04 -26.07 -10.30
CA GLU A 77 -5.84 -24.87 -10.02
C GLU A 77 -5.25 -23.95 -8.91
N THR A 78 -3.96 -24.08 -8.60
CA THR A 78 -3.12 -23.19 -7.77
C THR A 78 -2.74 -21.88 -8.50
N ALA A 79 -3.36 -21.61 -9.64
CA ALA A 79 -3.13 -20.45 -10.50
C ALA A 79 -3.56 -19.10 -9.88
N SER A 80 -4.46 -19.10 -8.89
CA SER A 80 -4.97 -17.86 -8.27
C SER A 80 -3.89 -17.13 -7.44
N GLU A 81 -2.99 -17.87 -6.78
CA GLU A 81 -1.86 -17.30 -6.03
C GLU A 81 -0.74 -16.80 -6.97
N ARG A 82 -0.61 -17.39 -8.16
CA ARG A 82 0.32 -16.95 -9.21
C ARG A 82 -0.15 -15.69 -9.93
N ASN A 83 -1.46 -15.47 -10.08
CA ASN A 83 -2.00 -14.25 -10.67
C ASN A 83 -1.64 -13.00 -9.86
N ARG A 84 -1.63 -13.09 -8.52
CA ARG A 84 -1.15 -11.99 -7.67
C ARG A 84 0.33 -11.63 -7.89
N ARG A 85 1.19 -12.60 -8.23
CA ARG A 85 2.60 -12.36 -8.62
C ARG A 85 2.77 -11.99 -10.10
N SER A 86 1.84 -12.40 -10.97
CA SER A 86 1.85 -12.04 -12.39
C SER A 86 1.46 -10.57 -12.60
N GLU A 87 0.55 -10.02 -11.80
CA GLU A 87 0.22 -8.58 -11.84
C GLU A 87 1.42 -7.70 -11.44
N SER A 88 2.19 -8.09 -10.42
CA SER A 88 3.41 -7.36 -10.06
C SER A 88 4.51 -7.49 -11.12
N LEU A 89 4.63 -8.66 -11.78
CA LEU A 89 5.53 -8.88 -12.92
C LEU A 89 5.07 -8.13 -14.18
N ARG A 90 3.76 -7.99 -14.42
CA ARG A 90 3.20 -7.24 -15.54
C ARG A 90 3.37 -5.74 -15.32
N ASN A 91 3.21 -5.27 -14.08
CA ASN A 91 3.56 -3.90 -13.68
C ASN A 91 5.07 -3.64 -13.80
N ALA A 92 5.92 -4.59 -13.41
CA ALA A 92 7.37 -4.48 -13.58
C ALA A 92 7.79 -4.51 -15.07
N ASN A 93 7.15 -5.32 -15.91
CA ASN A 93 7.42 -5.37 -17.34
C ASN A 93 6.86 -4.15 -18.10
N MET A 94 5.73 -3.58 -17.68
CA MET A 94 5.29 -2.26 -18.15
C MET A 94 6.29 -1.19 -17.75
N ARG A 95 6.83 -1.25 -16.53
CA ARG A 95 7.88 -0.32 -16.09
C ARG A 95 9.14 -0.45 -16.94
N ILE A 96 9.54 -1.67 -17.33
CA ILE A 96 10.68 -1.88 -18.24
C ILE A 96 10.39 -1.27 -19.62
N ARG A 97 9.19 -1.47 -20.18
CA ARG A 97 8.82 -0.88 -21.48
C ARG A 97 8.70 0.65 -21.43
N GLU A 98 8.19 1.21 -20.34
CA GLU A 98 8.17 2.66 -20.11
C GLU A 98 9.58 3.22 -19.99
N LEU A 99 10.47 2.53 -19.27
CA LEU A 99 11.88 2.91 -19.15
C LEU A 99 12.63 2.78 -20.49
N GLU A 100 12.35 1.74 -21.29
CA GLU A 100 12.88 1.55 -22.64
C GLU A 100 12.38 2.63 -23.62
N ASP A 101 11.10 3.02 -23.54
CA ASP A 101 10.52 4.09 -24.36
C ASP A 101 11.07 5.48 -23.96
N LEU A 102 11.42 5.67 -22.69
CA LEU A 102 12.10 6.87 -22.18
C LEU A 102 13.58 6.92 -22.57
N ILE A 103 14.26 5.76 -22.64
CA ILE A 103 15.62 5.63 -23.18
C ILE A 103 15.62 5.91 -24.70
N GLY A 104 14.59 5.46 -25.43
CA GLY A 104 14.38 5.80 -26.84
C GLY A 104 14.19 7.29 -27.12
N LYS A 105 13.82 8.08 -26.11
CA LYS A 105 13.60 9.53 -26.17
C LYS A 105 14.76 10.36 -25.60
N GLY A 106 15.89 9.73 -25.24
CA GLY A 106 17.09 10.43 -24.78
C GLY A 106 17.05 10.96 -23.34
N VAL A 107 16.06 10.57 -22.54
CA VAL A 107 15.99 10.93 -21.11
C VAL A 107 16.84 9.93 -20.32
N GLN A 108 17.94 10.40 -19.73
CA GLN A 108 18.76 9.57 -18.85
C GLN A 108 17.91 9.12 -17.64
N PRO A 109 17.89 7.82 -17.28
CA PRO A 109 17.09 7.33 -16.15
C PRO A 109 17.32 8.10 -14.83
N GLY A 110 18.54 8.59 -14.60
CA GLY A 110 18.89 9.41 -13.45
C GLY A 110 18.26 10.81 -13.43
N SER A 111 17.99 11.42 -14.59
CA SER A 111 17.29 12.71 -14.64
C SER A 111 15.81 12.55 -14.33
N LEU A 112 15.19 11.45 -14.76
CA LEU A 112 13.81 11.12 -14.40
C LEU A 112 13.67 10.85 -12.89
N GLN A 113 14.56 10.05 -12.31
CA GLN A 113 14.52 9.79 -10.86
C GLN A 113 14.67 11.08 -10.05
N SER A 114 15.56 11.97 -10.49
CA SER A 114 15.74 13.29 -9.86
C SER A 114 14.48 14.14 -9.99
N ALA A 115 13.85 14.17 -11.16
CA ALA A 115 12.60 14.89 -11.37
C ALA A 115 11.48 14.38 -10.44
N LEU A 116 11.29 13.06 -10.35
CA LEU A 116 10.29 12.47 -9.45
C LEU A 116 10.52 12.86 -7.98
N LYS A 117 11.78 12.80 -7.51
CA LYS A 117 12.13 13.25 -6.15
C LYS A 117 11.81 14.73 -5.91
N ILE A 118 12.06 15.58 -6.91
CA ILE A 118 11.71 17.01 -6.83
C ILE A 118 10.20 17.14 -6.70
N GLY A 119 9.41 16.42 -7.50
CA GLY A 119 7.95 16.45 -7.41
C GLY A 119 7.41 15.99 -6.07
N GLU A 120 7.94 14.89 -5.51
CA GLU A 120 7.60 14.43 -4.16
C GLU A 120 7.90 15.50 -3.11
N LYS A 121 9.09 16.12 -3.20
CA LYS A 121 9.47 17.20 -2.32
C LYS A 121 8.55 18.41 -2.46
N THR A 122 8.19 18.82 -3.67
CA THR A 122 7.28 19.95 -3.90
C THR A 122 5.91 19.73 -3.28
N ILE A 123 5.36 18.51 -3.36
CA ILE A 123 4.09 18.16 -2.71
C ILE A 123 4.25 18.19 -1.17
N ALA A 124 5.36 17.63 -0.66
CA ALA A 124 5.63 17.61 0.77
C ALA A 124 5.82 19.01 1.35
N ASP A 125 6.62 19.84 0.70
CA ASP A 125 6.88 21.23 1.09
C ASP A 125 5.58 22.05 1.04
N TRP A 126 4.79 21.94 -0.04
CA TRP A 126 3.48 22.61 -0.12
C TRP A 126 2.53 22.20 1.01
N TRP A 127 2.46 20.90 1.32
CA TRP A 127 1.59 20.41 2.37
C TRP A 127 2.06 20.89 3.75
N HIS A 128 3.39 20.94 3.93
CA HIS A 128 4.03 21.46 5.12
C HIS A 128 3.75 22.95 5.31
N ASP A 129 3.94 23.75 4.27
CA ASP A 129 3.69 25.20 4.25
C ASP A 129 2.19 25.52 4.43
N SER A 130 1.32 24.58 4.07
CA SER A 130 -0.12 24.70 4.28
C SER A 130 -0.54 24.53 5.76
N GLY A 131 0.37 24.12 6.64
CA GLY A 131 0.14 23.97 8.09
C GLY A 131 0.07 22.51 8.57
N PHE A 132 0.31 21.55 7.69
CA PHE A 132 0.22 20.12 8.00
C PHE A 132 1.61 19.49 8.20
N SER A 133 1.62 18.32 8.82
CA SER A 133 2.87 17.69 9.27
C SER A 133 3.64 17.01 8.15
N PHE A 134 3.02 16.05 7.43
CA PHE A 134 3.72 15.23 6.43
C PHE A 134 2.80 14.63 5.36
N VAL A 135 3.40 14.17 4.27
CA VAL A 135 2.76 13.36 3.23
C VAL A 135 3.08 11.88 3.52
N ARG A 136 2.06 11.02 3.60
CA ARG A 136 2.21 9.60 3.93
C ARG A 136 2.83 8.80 2.78
N ALA A 137 2.35 9.05 1.57
CA ALA A 137 2.80 8.33 0.38
C ALA A 137 2.53 9.17 -0.87
N THR A 138 3.44 9.05 -1.83
CA THR A 138 3.31 9.57 -3.19
C THR A 138 3.63 8.44 -4.16
N THR A 139 2.80 8.24 -5.18
CA THR A 139 2.97 7.17 -6.16
C THR A 139 2.65 7.69 -7.56
N PHE A 140 3.68 7.79 -8.40
CA PHE A 140 3.56 8.18 -9.80
C PHE A 140 3.10 6.97 -10.62
N LYS A 141 1.90 7.05 -11.19
CA LYS A 141 1.32 6.05 -12.11
C LYS A 141 1.24 6.62 -13.53
N PRO A 142 1.00 5.79 -14.56
CA PRO A 142 1.02 6.27 -15.95
C PRO A 142 0.08 7.45 -16.27
N TYR A 143 -1.04 7.57 -15.55
CA TYR A 143 -2.09 8.58 -15.81
C TYR A 143 -2.45 9.44 -14.60
N GLU A 144 -1.87 9.15 -13.43
CA GLU A 144 -2.16 9.90 -12.20
C GLU A 144 -1.01 9.82 -11.20
N CYS A 145 -0.80 10.88 -10.44
CA CYS A 145 -0.04 10.84 -9.20
C CYS A 145 -1.02 10.57 -8.04
N ALA A 146 -0.93 9.41 -7.42
CA ALA A 146 -1.69 9.11 -6.21
C ALA A 146 -0.92 9.65 -4.98
N VAL A 147 -1.59 10.44 -4.15
CA VAL A 147 -1.00 11.07 -2.97
C VAL A 147 -1.88 10.81 -1.75
N GLN A 148 -1.26 10.45 -0.64
CA GLN A 148 -1.92 10.34 0.66
C GLN A 148 -1.38 11.41 1.60
N LEU A 149 -2.22 12.38 1.94
CA LEU A 149 -1.87 13.52 2.79
C LEU A 149 -2.24 13.24 4.25
N SER A 150 -1.32 13.49 5.20
CA SER A 150 -1.65 13.43 6.64
C SER A 150 -2.35 14.71 7.06
N CYS A 151 -3.49 14.60 7.72
CA CYS A 151 -4.22 15.74 8.29
C CYS A 151 -3.77 16.10 9.71
N ALA A 152 -2.68 15.50 10.19
CA ALA A 152 -2.08 15.90 11.46
C ALA A 152 -1.48 17.31 11.33
N ILE A 153 -1.89 18.20 12.22
CA ILE A 153 -1.46 19.60 12.29
C ILE A 153 -0.01 19.62 12.76
N ARG A 154 0.76 20.59 12.26
CA ARG A 154 2.14 20.77 12.69
C ARG A 154 2.19 21.21 14.15
N GLU A 155 2.82 20.37 14.98
CA GLU A 155 3.13 20.71 16.36
C GLU A 155 4.61 21.11 16.51
N PRO A 156 4.92 22.00 17.45
CA PRO A 156 6.29 22.35 17.76
C PRO A 156 7.01 21.14 18.39
N SER A 157 8.28 20.94 18.02
CA SER A 157 9.07 19.84 18.58
C SER A 157 9.21 20.00 20.10
N ARG A 158 8.94 18.91 20.84
CA ARG A 158 9.15 18.87 22.29
C ARG A 158 10.62 19.02 22.70
N TYR A 159 11.53 18.86 21.75
CA TYR A 159 12.98 18.95 21.94
C TYR A 159 13.59 20.20 21.30
N SER A 160 12.77 21.18 20.93
CA SER A 160 13.26 22.41 20.33
C SER A 160 14.06 23.25 21.32
N GLU A 161 15.12 23.88 20.83
CA GLU A 161 15.92 24.87 21.56
C GLU A 161 15.18 26.22 21.70
N THR A 162 14.09 26.43 20.95
CA THR A 162 13.25 27.66 20.96
C THR A 162 11.77 27.39 21.28
N PRO A 163 11.44 26.72 22.41
CA PRO A 163 10.09 26.20 22.66
C PRO A 163 9.01 27.28 22.82
N VAL A 164 9.38 28.52 23.20
CA VAL A 164 8.43 29.64 23.34
C VAL A 164 8.06 30.23 21.98
N THR A 165 9.05 30.45 21.12
CA THR A 165 8.84 30.93 19.74
C THR A 165 8.08 29.90 18.93
N ASP A 166 8.42 28.62 19.08
CA ASP A 166 7.77 27.55 18.35
C ASP A 166 6.30 27.38 18.75
N LYS A 167 5.97 27.54 20.04
CA LYS A 167 4.58 27.57 20.52
C LYS A 167 3.79 28.75 19.94
N LYS A 168 4.43 29.92 19.80
CA LYS A 168 3.80 31.09 19.17
C LYS A 168 3.54 30.83 17.69
N ASN A 169 4.55 30.38 16.95
CA ASN A 169 4.42 30.05 15.53
C ASN A 169 3.37 28.95 15.28
N ALA A 170 3.25 27.97 16.19
CA ALA A 170 2.22 26.94 16.11
C ALA A 170 0.80 27.50 16.32
N LYS A 171 0.62 28.44 17.27
CA LYS A 171 -0.66 29.14 17.44
C LYS A 171 -1.01 30.01 16.24
N ASP A 172 -0.05 30.77 15.72
CA ASP A 172 -0.23 31.59 14.53
C ASP A 172 -0.62 30.70 13.32
N ALA A 173 0.00 29.52 13.18
CA ALA A 173 -0.37 28.55 12.15
C ALA A 173 -1.78 27.96 12.34
N GLN A 174 -2.21 27.73 13.58
CA GLN A 174 -3.58 27.27 13.88
C GLN A 174 -4.62 28.35 13.55
N GLU A 175 -4.33 29.62 13.84
CA GLU A 175 -5.19 30.74 13.47
C GLU A 175 -5.32 30.84 11.95
N VAL A 176 -4.21 30.71 11.21
CA VAL A 176 -4.23 30.66 9.73
C VAL A 176 -5.10 29.52 9.21
N LEU A 177 -5.09 28.34 9.85
CA LEU A 177 -5.98 27.24 9.48
C LEU A 177 -7.46 27.57 9.76
N ARG A 178 -7.76 28.20 10.91
CA ARG A 178 -9.13 28.65 11.22
C ARG A 178 -9.61 29.70 10.22
N ASP A 179 -8.76 30.63 9.83
CA ASP A 179 -9.05 31.67 8.81
C ASP A 179 -9.30 31.06 7.43
N LYS A 180 -8.59 29.97 7.10
CA LYS A 180 -8.85 29.15 5.91
C LYS A 180 -10.13 28.31 6.02
N GLY A 181 -10.86 28.41 7.13
CA GLY A 181 -12.17 27.79 7.35
C GLY A 181 -12.12 26.40 7.95
N PHE A 182 -10.97 25.93 8.44
CA PHE A 182 -10.87 24.62 9.10
C PHE A 182 -11.46 24.64 10.51
N VAL A 183 -12.22 23.60 10.87
CA VAL A 183 -12.75 23.43 12.23
C VAL A 183 -11.76 22.59 13.04
N LEU A 184 -11.18 23.19 14.07
CA LEU A 184 -10.15 22.58 14.92
C LEU A 184 -10.68 22.36 16.35
N LEU A 185 -10.44 21.16 16.88
CA LEU A 185 -10.69 20.82 18.29
C LEU A 185 -9.40 20.33 18.95
N GLU A 186 -9.28 20.56 20.25
CA GLU A 186 -8.20 19.99 21.06
C GLU A 186 -8.56 18.55 21.43
N GLU A 187 -7.65 17.60 21.19
CA GLU A 187 -7.87 16.16 21.39
C GLU A 187 -7.92 15.79 22.89
N GLU A 188 -7.17 16.50 23.73
CA GLU A 188 -7.15 16.31 25.19
C GLU A 188 -6.82 17.65 25.87
N GLU A 189 -7.66 18.07 26.83
CA GLU A 189 -7.55 19.37 27.50
C GLU A 189 -6.18 19.53 28.17
N GLY A 190 -5.38 20.49 27.70
CA GLY A 190 -4.08 20.81 28.28
C GLY A 190 -2.88 20.09 27.66
N ARG A 191 -3.08 19.19 26.67
CA ARG A 191 -1.98 18.70 25.82
C ARG A 191 -1.62 19.66 24.69
N GLY A 192 -2.58 20.43 24.20
CA GLY A 192 -2.39 21.33 23.06
C GLY A 192 -2.31 20.63 21.70
N ASP A 193 -2.72 19.35 21.63
CA ASP A 193 -2.75 18.57 20.39
C ASP A 193 -4.09 18.87 19.68
N PHE A 194 -4.04 19.55 18.53
CA PHE A 194 -5.23 19.94 17.78
C PHE A 194 -5.49 18.98 16.61
N VAL A 195 -6.77 18.67 16.39
CA VAL A 195 -7.23 17.80 15.32
C VAL A 195 -8.26 18.49 14.45
N LEU A 196 -8.26 18.14 13.16
CA LEU A 196 -9.29 18.55 12.21
C LEU A 196 -10.57 17.78 12.46
N VAL A 197 -11.67 18.49 12.73
CA VAL A 197 -12.99 17.88 12.89
C VAL A 197 -13.52 17.43 11.53
N ASP A 198 -14.00 16.19 11.48
CA ASP A 198 -14.74 15.67 10.33
C ASP A 198 -16.13 16.30 10.27
N CYS A 199 -16.22 17.38 9.48
CA CYS A 199 -17.46 18.07 9.15
C CYS A 199 -17.38 18.61 7.72
N ASP A 200 -18.53 18.98 7.16
CA ASP A 200 -18.62 19.48 5.78
C ASP A 200 -17.78 20.74 5.56
N GLN A 201 -17.68 21.59 6.58
CA GLN A 201 -16.86 22.81 6.52
C GLN A 201 -15.37 22.47 6.37
N THR A 202 -14.84 21.58 7.20
CA THR A 202 -13.43 21.13 7.10
C THR A 202 -13.17 20.42 5.78
N LYS A 203 -14.09 19.56 5.31
CA LYS A 203 -13.96 18.88 4.01
C LYS A 203 -13.95 19.87 2.86
N ALA A 204 -14.83 20.87 2.87
CA ALA A 204 -14.86 21.93 1.87
C ALA A 204 -13.57 22.75 1.86
N ALA A 205 -13.03 23.08 3.04
CA ALA A 205 -11.75 23.77 3.17
C ALA A 205 -10.58 22.93 2.62
N LEU A 206 -10.53 21.62 2.92
CA LEU A 206 -9.53 20.70 2.38
C LEU A 206 -9.62 20.62 0.85
N LEU A 207 -10.83 20.45 0.32
CA LEU A 207 -11.07 20.37 -1.13
C LEU A 207 -10.63 21.65 -1.84
N ARG A 208 -10.96 22.82 -1.27
CA ARG A 208 -10.54 24.11 -1.80
C ARG A 208 -9.02 24.25 -1.81
N LEU A 209 -8.36 24.00 -0.68
CA LEU A 209 -6.90 24.07 -0.57
C LEU A 209 -6.20 23.17 -1.59
N ILE A 210 -6.68 21.93 -1.75
CA ILE A 210 -6.14 20.98 -2.73
C ILE A 210 -6.36 21.50 -4.16
N LYS A 211 -7.56 22.02 -4.46
CA LYS A 211 -7.91 22.51 -5.81
C LYS A 211 -7.22 23.80 -6.20
N GLU A 212 -6.89 24.65 -5.24
CA GLU A 212 -6.09 25.87 -5.46
C GLU A 212 -4.67 25.52 -5.92
N ARG A 213 -4.07 24.47 -5.35
CA ARG A 213 -2.73 24.02 -5.74
C ARG A 213 -2.73 23.10 -6.97
N PHE A 214 -3.67 22.17 -7.00
CA PHE A 214 -3.78 21.11 -8.01
C PHE A 214 -5.20 21.09 -8.60
N PRO A 215 -5.50 21.96 -9.58
CA PRO A 215 -6.82 22.00 -10.22
C PRO A 215 -7.28 20.64 -10.76
N SER A 216 -6.35 19.84 -11.29
CA SER A 216 -6.62 18.49 -11.81
C SER A 216 -6.86 17.42 -10.73
N ALA A 217 -6.64 17.75 -9.45
CA ALA A 217 -6.73 16.77 -8.36
C ALA A 217 -8.16 16.27 -8.12
N PHE A 218 -8.30 14.99 -7.81
CA PHE A 218 -9.55 14.37 -7.40
C PHE A 218 -9.34 13.71 -6.04
N VAL A 219 -10.11 14.13 -5.04
CA VAL A 219 -10.10 13.49 -3.71
C VAL A 219 -10.90 12.20 -3.78
N LYS A 220 -10.24 11.08 -3.50
CA LYS A 220 -10.82 9.73 -3.54
C LYS A 220 -11.54 9.40 -2.24
N SER A 221 -10.94 9.72 -1.11
CA SER A 221 -11.45 9.32 0.20
C SER A 221 -10.89 10.20 1.31
N PHE A 222 -11.62 10.22 2.43
CA PHE A 222 -11.16 10.75 3.71
C PHE A 222 -11.07 9.59 4.69
N GLU A 223 -9.96 9.48 5.40
CA GLU A 223 -9.80 8.56 6.53
C GLU A 223 -10.11 9.31 7.81
N ASN A 224 -11.04 8.81 8.62
CA ASN A 224 -11.41 9.41 9.88
C ASN A 224 -11.18 8.47 11.07
N ARG A 225 -11.14 9.04 12.27
CA ARG A 225 -11.03 8.32 13.53
C ARG A 225 -11.95 8.94 14.56
N THR A 226 -12.64 8.10 15.32
CA THR A 226 -13.40 8.54 16.50
C THR A 226 -12.47 9.17 17.53
N MET A 227 -12.89 10.30 18.07
CA MET A 227 -12.22 11.05 19.13
C MET A 227 -13.22 11.28 20.26
N ARG A 228 -12.73 11.23 21.51
CA ARG A 228 -13.53 11.67 22.66
C ARG A 228 -13.41 13.18 22.78
N TYR A 229 -14.55 13.86 22.81
CA TYR A 229 -14.58 15.28 23.13
C TYR A 229 -14.53 15.45 24.65
N PHE A 230 -13.53 16.18 25.16
CA PHE A 230 -13.37 16.39 26.61
C PHE A 230 -14.21 17.56 27.16
N GLY A 231 -14.87 18.36 26.30
CA GLY A 231 -15.62 19.56 26.68
C GLY A 231 -17.07 19.35 27.17
N GLY A 232 -17.41 18.18 27.71
CA GLY A 232 -18.65 18.02 28.51
C GLY A 232 -19.90 17.53 27.78
N GLY A 233 -19.78 16.59 26.86
CA GLY A 233 -20.93 15.85 26.32
C GLY A 233 -20.53 14.47 25.80
N ASP A 234 -21.41 13.48 26.00
CA ASP A 234 -21.24 12.06 25.63
C ASP A 234 -21.37 11.82 24.10
N THR A 235 -20.90 12.79 23.29
CA THR A 235 -21.07 12.78 21.84
C THR A 235 -19.75 12.39 21.18
N ASP A 236 -19.75 11.22 20.53
CA ASP A 236 -18.64 10.81 19.68
C ASP A 236 -18.41 11.86 18.58
N CYS A 237 -17.19 12.38 18.53
CA CYS A 237 -16.75 13.26 17.47
C CYS A 237 -15.80 12.47 16.54
N PHE A 238 -15.65 12.92 15.31
CA PHE A 238 -14.75 12.31 14.33
C PHE A 238 -13.68 13.32 13.93
N SER A 239 -12.43 12.85 13.80
CA SER A 239 -11.32 13.63 13.27
C SER A 239 -10.86 13.09 11.93
N ILE A 240 -10.48 13.97 11.01
CA ILE A 240 -9.88 13.58 9.72
C ILE A 240 -8.40 13.29 9.96
N LYS A 241 -7.94 12.07 9.63
CA LYS A 241 -6.55 11.63 9.78
C LYS A 241 -5.77 11.68 8.48
N SER A 242 -6.40 11.34 7.36
CA SER A 242 -5.74 11.43 6.06
C SER A 242 -6.72 11.72 4.92
N VAL A 243 -6.19 12.24 3.82
CA VAL A 243 -6.91 12.44 2.56
C VAL A 243 -6.16 11.71 1.46
N GLU A 244 -6.86 10.87 0.71
CA GLU A 244 -6.32 10.26 -0.50
C GLU A 244 -6.77 11.06 -1.72
N LEU A 245 -5.84 11.45 -2.58
CA LEU A 245 -6.12 12.17 -3.80
C LEU A 245 -5.33 11.64 -5.00
N SER A 246 -5.82 11.97 -6.19
CA SER A 246 -5.20 11.66 -7.47
C SER A 246 -5.03 12.95 -8.28
N ILE A 247 -3.80 13.29 -8.64
CA ILE A 247 -3.46 14.44 -9.50
C ILE A 247 -3.29 13.91 -10.92
N ARG A 248 -4.06 14.42 -11.88
CA ARG A 248 -4.06 13.92 -13.27
C ARG A 248 -3.06 14.65 -14.15
N ASP A 249 -2.86 15.95 -13.94
CA ASP A 249 -1.87 16.73 -14.67
C ASP A 249 -0.56 16.82 -13.86
N TYR A 250 0.44 16.08 -14.32
CA TYR A 250 1.78 16.09 -13.72
C TYR A 250 2.45 17.46 -13.74
N LYS A 251 2.10 18.34 -14.67
CA LYS A 251 2.71 19.67 -14.75
C LYS A 251 2.45 20.47 -13.48
N GLU A 252 1.27 20.31 -12.87
CA GLU A 252 0.89 21.02 -11.65
C GLU A 252 1.84 20.72 -10.48
N ILE A 253 2.42 19.52 -10.44
CA ILE A 253 3.38 19.07 -9.40
C ILE A 253 4.73 19.78 -9.55
N PHE A 254 5.17 20.06 -10.77
CA PHE A 254 6.49 20.62 -11.05
C PHE A 254 6.49 22.14 -11.22
N LEU A 255 5.32 22.78 -11.22
CA LEU A 255 5.22 24.23 -11.18
C LEU A 255 5.57 24.74 -9.78
N PRO A 256 6.29 25.86 -9.65
CA PRO A 256 6.53 26.49 -8.36
C PRO A 256 5.20 26.84 -7.68
N SER A 257 5.15 26.69 -6.36
CA SER A 257 4.02 27.16 -5.55
C SER A 257 3.95 28.70 -5.68
N ASN A 258 2.79 29.23 -6.06
CA ASN A 258 2.51 30.68 -6.03
C ASN A 258 2.42 31.20 -4.59
#